data_AF-A0A935A7E2-F1
#
_entry.id   AF-A0A935A7E2-F1
#
_cell.length_a   1.000
_cell.length_b   1.000
_cell.length_c   1.000
_cell.angle_alpha   90.00
_cell.angle_beta   90.00
_cell.angle_gamma   90.00
#
_symmetry.space_group_name_H-M   'P 1'
#
loop_
_entity.id
_entity.type
_entity.pdbx_description
1 polymer ?
#
loop_
_entity_poly.entity_id
_entity_poly.type
_entity_poly.pdbx_seq_one_letter_code
_entity_poly.pdbx_strand_id
1 'polypeptide(L)'
;MPLKSLLQKLNAAPEAPPSPLPFSRVDLAVAALLLEAAQVDGKRHEEEYATVLRLIRERFNLPPTETAQLLQLAEGEFAAALDDWVFTQAVREGFAAADRQRVLEMLWQVVYADGKLARFEDELMGRLAEALDIPPQAADEARERAFARTTSAERGAETP
;
A
#
# COMPACT_ATOMS: atom_id res chain seq x y z
N MET A 1 -17.08 -37.56 33.21
CA MET A 1 -17.31 -36.59 32.12
C MET A 1 -16.78 -35.24 32.57
N PRO A 2 -16.21 -34.42 31.67
CA PRO A 2 -16.69 -33.05 31.71
C PRO A 2 -17.00 -32.55 30.31
N LEU A 3 -18.16 -32.98 29.81
CA LEU A 3 -18.95 -32.24 28.83
C LEU A 3 -19.14 -30.76 29.23
N LYS A 4 -19.00 -30.44 30.53
CA LYS A 4 -18.97 -29.07 31.06
C LYS A 4 -17.80 -28.22 30.51
N SER A 5 -16.64 -28.81 30.24
CA SER A 5 -15.46 -28.05 29.76
C SER A 5 -15.58 -27.67 28.28
N LEU A 6 -16.25 -28.51 27.48
CA LEU A 6 -16.54 -28.24 26.06
C LEU A 6 -17.63 -27.19 25.88
N LEU A 7 -18.67 -27.20 26.72
CA LEU A 7 -19.73 -26.18 26.69
C LEU A 7 -19.24 -24.80 27.15
N GLN A 8 -18.23 -24.75 28.02
CA GLN A 8 -17.61 -23.49 28.43
C GLN A 8 -16.79 -22.85 27.30
N LYS A 9 -16.16 -23.66 26.44
CA LYS A 9 -15.44 -23.20 25.25
C LYS A 9 -16.37 -22.80 24.11
N LEU A 10 -17.55 -23.40 24.00
CA LEU A 10 -18.57 -23.03 23.01
C LEU A 10 -19.39 -21.80 23.41
N ASN A 11 -19.38 -21.42 24.70
CA ASN A 11 -20.04 -20.24 25.24
C ASN A 11 -19.07 -19.07 25.47
N ALA A 12 -17.80 -19.22 25.09
CA ALA A 12 -16.96 -18.07 24.84
C ALA A 12 -17.54 -17.40 23.60
N ALA A 13 -18.15 -16.23 23.79
CA ALA A 13 -18.40 -15.32 22.68
C ALA A 13 -17.11 -15.23 21.85
N PRO A 14 -17.18 -15.14 20.50
CA PRO A 14 -15.98 -14.83 19.73
C PRO A 14 -15.30 -13.67 20.43
N GLU A 15 -13.99 -13.80 20.71
CA GLU A 15 -13.18 -12.68 21.18
C GLU A 15 -13.66 -11.46 20.40
N ALA A 16 -14.08 -10.42 21.14
CA ALA A 16 -14.52 -9.19 20.52
C ALA A 16 -13.48 -8.85 19.43
N PRO A 17 -13.92 -8.53 18.20
CA PRO A 17 -12.99 -8.28 17.11
C PRO A 17 -11.89 -7.35 17.64
N PRO A 18 -10.62 -7.59 17.27
CA PRO A 18 -9.51 -6.79 17.77
C PRO A 18 -9.94 -5.32 17.69
N SER A 19 -9.68 -4.59 18.78
CA SER A 19 -9.95 -3.14 18.94
C SER A 19 -9.91 -2.45 17.58
N PRO A 20 -10.89 -1.59 17.21
CA PRO A 20 -10.98 -1.02 15.87
C PRO A 20 -9.59 -0.65 15.41
N LEU A 21 -9.16 -1.26 14.29
CA LEU A 21 -7.81 -1.09 13.78
C LEU A 21 -7.50 0.40 13.85
N PRO A 22 -6.34 0.82 14.39
CA PRO A 22 -6.02 2.24 14.54
C PRO A 22 -5.97 2.98 13.19
N PHE A 23 -6.06 2.23 12.09
CA PHE A 23 -6.08 2.70 10.71
C PHE A 23 -7.35 2.26 9.99
N SER A 24 -7.82 3.08 9.06
CA SER A 24 -9.00 2.73 8.28
C SER A 24 -8.69 1.59 7.29
N ARG A 25 -9.73 0.93 6.78
CA ARG A 25 -9.60 -0.11 5.74
C ARG A 25 -8.89 0.43 4.49
N VAL A 26 -9.12 1.68 4.12
CA VAL A 26 -8.49 2.28 2.93
C VAL A 26 -7.01 2.59 3.18
N ASP A 27 -6.62 2.99 4.39
CA ASP A 27 -5.21 3.25 4.72
C ASP A 27 -4.38 1.96 4.66
N LEU A 28 -4.92 0.86 5.22
CA LEU A 28 -4.33 -0.47 5.12
C LEU A 28 -4.21 -0.95 3.68
N ALA A 29 -5.25 -0.74 2.88
CA ALA A 29 -5.25 -1.12 1.46
C ALA A 29 -4.21 -0.34 0.65
N VAL A 30 -4.08 0.97 0.86
CA VAL A 30 -3.04 1.78 0.21
C VAL A 30 -1.66 1.28 0.62
N ALA A 31 -1.43 1.04 1.91
CA ALA A 31 -0.16 0.54 2.40
C ALA A 31 0.19 -0.85 1.81
N ALA A 32 -0.79 -1.74 1.70
CA ALA A 32 -0.61 -3.07 1.11
C ALA A 32 -0.24 -2.98 -0.39
N LEU A 33 -0.91 -2.13 -1.16
CA LEU A 33 -0.57 -1.92 -2.58
C LEU A 33 0.83 -1.33 -2.77
N LEU A 34 1.25 -0.42 -1.89
CA LEU A 34 2.61 0.13 -1.93
C LEU A 34 3.67 -0.93 -1.59
N LEU A 35 3.36 -1.84 -0.67
CA LEU A 35 4.22 -2.99 -0.35
C LEU A 35 4.29 -3.98 -1.51
N GLU A 36 3.19 -4.23 -2.20
CA GLU A 36 3.17 -5.07 -3.41
C GLU A 36 4.06 -4.48 -4.51
N ALA A 37 3.96 -3.17 -4.76
CA ALA A 37 4.82 -2.48 -5.71
C ALA A 37 6.31 -2.55 -5.34
N ALA A 38 6.65 -2.53 -4.05
CA ALA A 38 8.02 -2.69 -3.54
C ALA A 38 8.49 -4.16 -3.46
N GLN A 39 7.66 -5.14 -3.85
CA GLN A 39 7.97 -6.57 -3.74
C GLN A 39 7.61 -7.36 -5.00
N VAL A 40 7.34 -6.68 -6.11
CA VAL A 40 6.79 -7.31 -7.31
C VAL A 40 7.73 -8.35 -7.94
N ASP A 41 9.04 -8.22 -7.74
CA ASP A 41 10.04 -9.21 -8.18
C ASP A 41 10.36 -10.30 -7.11
N GLY A 42 9.67 -10.25 -5.97
CA GLY A 42 9.88 -11.13 -4.82
C GLY A 42 11.08 -10.74 -3.94
N LYS A 43 11.71 -9.59 -4.18
CA LYS A 43 12.74 -9.01 -3.33
C LYS A 43 12.28 -7.67 -2.82
N ARG A 44 12.90 -7.26 -1.72
CA ARG A 44 12.67 -5.96 -1.10
C ARG A 44 13.95 -5.16 -1.21
N HIS A 45 13.91 -4.06 -1.93
CA HIS A 45 15.02 -3.11 -1.97
C HIS A 45 14.84 -2.07 -0.86
N GLU A 46 15.95 -1.68 -0.23
CA GLU A 46 15.92 -0.74 0.91
C GLU A 46 15.38 0.63 0.48
N GLU A 47 15.71 1.08 -0.73
CA GLU A 47 15.30 2.36 -1.33
C GLU A 47 13.78 2.41 -1.59
N GLU A 48 13.20 1.33 -2.12
CA GLU A 48 11.76 1.19 -2.34
C GLU A 48 11.02 1.20 -1.00
N TYR A 49 11.47 0.41 -0.02
CA TYR A 49 10.82 0.35 1.29
C TYR A 49 10.92 1.68 2.06
N ALA A 50 12.06 2.37 1.98
CA ALA A 50 12.22 3.72 2.52
C ALA A 50 11.25 4.70 1.84
N THR A 51 11.03 4.55 0.53
CA THR A 51 10.05 5.34 -0.23
C THR A 51 8.63 5.06 0.23
N VAL A 52 8.24 3.78 0.43
CA VAL A 52 6.94 3.41 1.00
C VAL A 52 6.71 4.08 2.36
N LEU A 53 7.68 3.96 3.28
CA LEU A 53 7.64 4.59 4.60
C LEU A 53 7.40 6.10 4.51
N ARG A 54 8.16 6.78 3.65
CA ARG A 54 8.05 8.22 3.46
C ARG A 54 6.66 8.60 2.92
N LEU A 55 6.18 7.91 1.89
CA LEU A 55 4.91 8.19 1.23
C LEU A 55 3.70 8.00 2.17
N ILE A 56 3.69 6.92 2.96
CA ILE A 56 2.64 6.67 3.96
C ILE A 56 2.65 7.78 5.02
N ARG A 57 3.84 8.12 5.54
CA ARG A 57 3.99 9.18 6.54
C ARG A 57 3.45 10.51 6.05
N GLU A 58 3.80 10.89 4.82
CA GLU A 58 3.38 12.14 4.18
C GLU A 58 1.88 12.15 3.87
N ARG A 59 1.32 11.07 3.33
CA ARG A 59 -0.10 11.04 2.92
C ARG A 59 -1.04 11.02 4.13
N PHE A 60 -0.72 10.25 5.15
CA PHE A 60 -1.60 10.07 6.31
C PHE A 60 -1.21 10.93 7.52
N ASN A 61 -0.14 11.73 7.39
CA ASN A 61 0.38 12.61 8.44
C ASN A 61 0.63 11.84 9.76
N LEU A 62 1.21 10.64 9.65
CA LEU A 62 1.45 9.75 10.79
C LEU A 62 2.83 10.00 11.41
N PRO A 63 2.99 9.84 12.74
CA PRO A 63 4.31 9.77 13.35
C PRO A 63 5.03 8.47 12.95
N PRO A 64 6.37 8.39 13.11
CA PRO A 64 7.16 7.21 12.72
C PRO A 64 6.66 5.90 13.34
N THR A 65 6.21 5.94 14.60
CA THR A 65 5.70 4.76 15.31
C THR A 65 4.41 4.22 14.72
N GLU A 66 3.47 5.10 14.37
CA GLU A 66 2.20 4.71 13.75
C GLU A 66 2.40 4.29 12.29
N THR A 67 3.33 4.94 11.58
CA THR A 67 3.71 4.54 10.21
C THR A 67 4.23 3.09 10.21
N ALA A 68 5.10 2.74 11.16
CA ALA A 68 5.62 1.38 11.30
C ALA A 68 4.52 0.38 11.66
N GLN A 69 3.57 0.75 12.54
CA GLN A 69 2.44 -0.11 12.89
C GLN A 69 1.50 -0.34 11.69
N LEU A 70 1.19 0.70 10.92
CA LEU A 70 0.36 0.58 9.71
C LEU A 70 1.02 -0.36 8.70
N LEU A 71 2.32 -0.21 8.48
CA LEU A 71 3.05 -1.09 7.57
C LEU A 71 3.11 -2.53 8.04
N GLN A 72 3.32 -2.77 9.33
CA GLN A 72 3.32 -4.12 9.89
C GLN A 72 1.95 -4.80 9.71
N LEU A 73 0.87 -4.07 9.94
CA LEU A 73 -0.49 -4.58 9.71
C LEU A 73 -0.76 -4.84 8.23
N ALA A 74 -0.39 -3.89 7.36
CA ALA A 74 -0.56 -4.03 5.92
C ALA A 74 0.26 -5.19 5.34
N GLU A 75 1.46 -5.45 5.85
CA GLU A 75 2.29 -6.58 5.46
C GLU A 75 1.64 -7.91 5.86
N GLY A 76 1.00 -7.97 7.04
CA GLY A 76 0.21 -9.12 7.48
C GLY A 76 -1.01 -9.38 6.59
N GLU A 77 -1.75 -8.34 6.25
CA GLU A 77 -2.90 -8.43 5.33
C GLU A 77 -2.47 -8.83 3.92
N PHE A 78 -1.38 -8.23 3.41
CA PHE A 78 -0.81 -8.57 2.11
C PHE A 78 -0.36 -10.04 2.04
N ALA A 79 0.33 -10.53 3.07
CA ALA A 79 0.76 -11.92 3.15
C ALA A 79 -0.40 -12.93 3.28
N ALA A 80 -1.54 -12.50 3.81
CA ALA A 80 -2.73 -13.33 3.98
C ALA A 80 -3.69 -13.29 2.77
N ALA A 81 -3.58 -12.26 1.93
CA ALA A 81 -4.45 -12.08 0.77
C ALA A 81 -4.12 -13.07 -0.35
N LEU A 82 -5.16 -13.52 -1.07
CA LEU A 82 -5.01 -14.36 -2.26
C LEU A 82 -4.60 -13.55 -3.50
N ASP A 83 -5.08 -12.31 -3.56
CA ASP A 83 -4.81 -11.35 -4.61
C ASP A 83 -5.00 -9.92 -4.06
N ASP A 84 -4.65 -8.94 -4.89
CA ASP A 84 -4.75 -7.52 -4.60
C ASP A 84 -6.14 -6.93 -4.87
N TRP A 85 -7.11 -7.73 -5.30
CA TRP A 85 -8.47 -7.27 -5.56
C TRP A 85 -9.08 -6.69 -4.28
N VAL A 86 -8.84 -7.32 -3.13
CA VAL A 86 -9.37 -6.83 -1.84
C VAL A 86 -8.89 -5.42 -1.51
N PHE A 87 -7.65 -5.08 -1.87
CA PHE A 87 -7.06 -3.77 -1.64
C PHE A 87 -7.53 -2.75 -2.68
N THR A 88 -7.50 -3.11 -3.96
CA THR A 88 -7.98 -2.21 -5.03
C THR A 88 -9.47 -1.89 -4.90
N GLN A 89 -10.31 -2.85 -4.46
CA GLN A 89 -11.71 -2.58 -4.10
C GLN A 89 -11.82 -1.59 -2.93
N ALA A 90 -11.08 -1.82 -1.85
CA ALA A 90 -11.12 -0.93 -0.68
C ALA A 90 -10.72 0.51 -1.04
N VAL A 91 -9.73 0.69 -1.90
CA VAL A 91 -9.34 2.00 -2.44
C VAL A 91 -10.44 2.58 -3.34
N ARG A 92 -11.04 1.78 -4.23
CA ARG A 92 -12.12 2.25 -5.11
C ARG A 92 -13.36 2.71 -4.36
N GLU A 93 -13.74 1.99 -3.31
CA GLU A 93 -14.91 2.31 -2.48
C GLU A 93 -14.63 3.47 -1.52
N GLY A 94 -13.40 3.57 -1.01
CA GLY A 94 -13.02 4.55 0.01
C GLY A 94 -12.62 5.92 -0.54
N PHE A 95 -12.17 6.00 -1.79
CA PHE A 95 -11.60 7.23 -2.37
C PHE A 95 -12.31 7.72 -3.63
N ALA A 96 -12.36 9.05 -3.76
CA ALA A 96 -12.75 9.73 -4.99
C ALA A 96 -11.69 9.56 -6.08
N ALA A 97 -12.06 9.77 -7.34
CA ALA A 97 -11.17 9.56 -8.49
C ALA A 97 -9.81 10.26 -8.37
N ALA A 98 -9.78 11.51 -7.88
CA ALA A 98 -8.54 12.26 -7.68
C ALA A 98 -7.60 11.60 -6.65
N ASP A 99 -8.15 11.03 -5.58
CA ASP A 99 -7.38 10.30 -4.57
C ASP A 99 -6.87 8.96 -5.10
N ARG A 100 -7.66 8.26 -5.93
CA ARG A 100 -7.20 7.03 -6.61
C ARG A 100 -6.03 7.33 -7.54
N GLN A 101 -6.09 8.41 -8.31
CA GLN A 101 -4.99 8.89 -9.14
C GLN A 101 -3.74 9.21 -8.29
N ARG A 102 -3.93 9.77 -7.09
CA ARG A 102 -2.82 10.05 -6.16
C ARG A 102 -2.21 8.78 -5.57
N VAL A 103 -3.00 7.73 -5.34
CA VAL A 103 -2.49 6.39 -4.96
C VAL A 103 -1.64 5.82 -6.10
N LEU A 104 -2.11 5.87 -7.35
CA LEU A 104 -1.32 5.42 -8.50
C LEU A 104 0.00 6.19 -8.66
N GLU A 105 -0.02 7.50 -8.42
CA GLU A 105 1.17 8.33 -8.41
C GLU A 105 2.18 7.93 -7.29
N MET A 106 1.68 7.48 -6.13
CA MET A 106 2.54 6.96 -5.07
C MET A 106 3.14 5.61 -5.45
N LEU A 107 2.36 4.72 -6.08
CA LEU A 107 2.85 3.44 -6.59
C LEU A 107 3.99 3.65 -7.61
N TRP A 108 3.83 4.61 -8.52
CA TRP A 108 4.90 5.01 -9.46
C TRP A 108 6.16 5.55 -8.77
N GLN A 109 6.02 6.27 -7.65
CA GLN A 109 7.18 6.76 -6.90
C GLN A 109 7.97 5.61 -6.26
N VAL A 110 7.29 4.53 -5.85
CA VAL A 110 7.95 3.34 -5.30
C VAL A 110 8.77 2.63 -6.38
N VAL A 111 8.18 2.34 -7.54
CA VAL A 111 8.89 1.62 -8.62
C VAL A 111 9.98 2.46 -9.30
N TYR A 112 10.00 3.78 -9.10
CA TYR A 112 11.09 4.63 -9.58
C TYR A 112 12.19 4.84 -8.53
N ALA A 113 12.06 4.30 -7.32
CA ALA A 113 12.94 4.65 -6.20
C ALA A 113 14.42 4.29 -6.46
N ASP A 114 14.71 3.23 -7.21
CA ASP A 114 16.07 2.78 -7.54
C ASP A 114 16.55 3.26 -8.94
N GLY A 115 15.73 4.06 -9.62
CA GLY A 115 15.98 4.59 -10.96
C GLY A 115 15.83 3.59 -12.11
N LYS A 116 15.34 2.37 -11.87
CA LYS A 116 15.16 1.34 -12.90
C LYS A 116 13.71 0.90 -12.95
N LEU A 117 13.11 1.00 -14.13
CA LEU A 117 11.80 0.41 -14.39
C LEU A 117 11.96 -0.94 -15.08
N ALA A 118 11.54 -2.00 -14.40
CA ALA A 118 11.43 -3.33 -14.96
C ALA A 118 10.07 -3.55 -15.65
N ARG A 119 10.01 -4.54 -16.54
CA ARG A 119 8.80 -4.87 -17.29
C ARG A 119 7.64 -5.30 -16.39
N PHE A 120 7.91 -6.10 -15.36
CA PHE A 120 6.87 -6.59 -14.45
C PHE A 120 6.28 -5.46 -13.59
N GLU A 121 7.05 -4.42 -13.26
CA GLU A 121 6.57 -3.22 -12.58
C GLU A 121 5.63 -2.42 -13.48
N ASP A 122 6.00 -2.19 -14.73
CA ASP A 122 5.15 -1.48 -15.71
C ASP A 122 3.83 -2.25 -15.96
N GLU A 123 3.89 -3.58 -16.07
CA GLU A 123 2.71 -4.46 -16.16
C GLU A 123 1.84 -4.38 -14.90
N LEU A 124 2.45 -4.39 -13.70
CA LEU A 124 1.74 -4.22 -12.43
C LEU A 124 1.03 -2.86 -12.37
N MET A 125 1.72 -1.77 -12.72
CA MET A 125 1.15 -0.42 -12.69
C MET A 125 -0.04 -0.28 -13.64
N GLY A 126 0.04 -0.86 -14.84
CA GLY A 126 -1.08 -0.89 -15.78
C GLY A 126 -2.29 -1.62 -15.20
N ARG A 127 -2.07 -2.83 -14.66
CA ARG A 127 -3.11 -3.64 -14.00
C ARG A 127 -3.75 -2.91 -12.82
N LEU A 128 -2.96 -2.25 -11.98
CA LEU A 128 -3.45 -1.48 -10.84
C LEU A 128 -4.22 -0.23 -11.28
N ALA A 129 -3.81 0.46 -12.35
CA ALA A 129 -4.57 1.59 -12.89
C ALA A 129 -5.98 1.18 -13.33
N GLU A 130 -6.10 0.05 -14.04
CA GLU A 130 -7.39 -0.54 -14.41
C GLU A 130 -8.20 -0.96 -13.18
N ALA A 131 -7.57 -1.69 -12.25
CA ALA A 131 -8.22 -2.18 -11.04
C ALA A 131 -8.66 -1.05 -10.09
N LEU A 132 -8.05 0.14 -10.18
CA LEU A 132 -8.41 1.35 -9.43
C LEU A 132 -9.40 2.25 -10.18
N ASP A 133 -9.87 1.85 -11.37
CA ASP A 133 -10.80 2.62 -12.20
C ASP A 133 -10.26 4.03 -12.51
N ILE A 134 -9.02 4.07 -13.02
CA ILE A 134 -8.31 5.29 -13.41
C ILE A 134 -8.23 5.34 -14.95
N PRO A 135 -8.78 6.39 -15.59
CA PRO A 135 -8.69 6.55 -17.04
C PRO A 135 -7.23 6.68 -17.53
N PRO A 136 -6.91 6.23 -18.77
CA PRO A 136 -5.54 6.24 -19.29
C PRO A 136 -4.84 7.61 -19.17
N GLN A 137 -5.52 8.70 -19.53
CA GLN A 137 -4.97 10.05 -19.42
C GLN A 137 -4.57 10.40 -17.98
N ALA A 138 -5.41 10.05 -17.00
CA ALA A 138 -5.12 10.32 -15.59
C ALA A 138 -3.97 9.44 -15.07
N ALA A 139 -3.84 8.22 -15.60
CA ALA A 139 -2.73 7.32 -15.29
C ALA A 139 -1.40 7.85 -15.85
N ASP A 140 -1.37 8.33 -17.08
CA ASP A 140 -0.20 8.95 -17.70
C ASP A 140 0.25 10.18 -16.91
N GLU A 141 -0.68 11.07 -16.55
CA GLU A 141 -0.38 12.22 -15.71
C GLU A 141 0.16 11.83 -14.32
N ALA A 142 -0.35 10.75 -13.71
CA ALA A 142 0.14 10.25 -12.43
C ALA A 142 1.60 9.79 -12.55
N ARG A 143 1.92 9.05 -13.62
CA ARG A 143 3.27 8.58 -13.94
C ARG A 143 4.23 9.75 -14.17
N GLU A 144 3.83 10.74 -14.99
CA GLU A 144 4.64 11.93 -15.27
C GLU A 144 4.98 12.70 -13.99
N ARG A 145 3.98 12.95 -13.13
CA ARG A 145 4.24 13.68 -11.88
C ARG A 145 5.10 12.87 -10.91
N ALA A 146 4.93 11.55 -10.86
CA ALA A 146 5.78 10.66 -10.06
C ALA A 146 7.25 10.75 -10.51
N PHE A 147 7.50 10.60 -11.82
CA PHE A 147 8.84 10.71 -12.40
C PHE A 147 9.48 12.09 -12.11
N ALA A 148 8.74 13.18 -12.27
CA ALA A 148 9.23 14.53 -11.98
C ALA A 148 9.61 14.72 -10.49
N ARG A 149 8.88 14.09 -9.56
CA ARG A 149 9.17 14.14 -8.13
C ARG A 149 10.42 13.33 -7.77
N THR A 150 10.52 12.09 -8.24
CA THR A 150 11.67 11.22 -7.93
C THR A 150 12.97 11.82 -8.47
N THR A 151 12.98 12.24 -9.74
CA THR A 151 14.17 12.87 -10.34
C THR A 151 14.57 14.21 -9.70
N SER A 152 13.62 14.95 -9.11
CA SER A 152 13.93 16.18 -8.38
C SER A 152 14.52 15.90 -7.00
N ALA A 153 14.10 14.82 -6.34
CA ALA A 153 14.64 14.39 -5.06
C ALA A 153 16.10 13.91 -5.18
N GLU A 154 16.42 13.15 -6.22
CA GLU A 154 17.79 12.70 -6.53
C GLU A 154 18.75 13.88 -6.71
N ARG A 155 18.38 14.86 -7.53
CA ARG A 155 19.21 16.06 -7.77
C ARG A 155 19.46 16.90 -6.51
N GLY A 156 18.56 16.86 -5.53
CA GLY A 156 18.73 17.57 -4.26
C GLY A 156 19.71 16.88 -3.31
N ALA A 157 19.85 15.56 -3.40
CA ALA A 157 20.74 14.76 -2.56
C ALA A 157 22.22 14.81 -2.99
N GLU A 158 22.50 15.22 -4.24
CA GLU A 158 23.87 15.31 -4.80
C GLU A 158 24.59 16.65 -4.53
N THR A 159 24.08 17.52 -3.65
CA THR A 159 24.76 18.80 -3.34
C THR A 159 25.83 18.59 -2.25
N PRO A 160 27.11 18.96 -2.51
CA PRO A 160 28.23 18.73 -1.59
C PRO A 160 28.21 19.60 -0.32
#